data_AF-A0A972LH56-F1
#
_entry.id   AF-A0A972LH56-F1
#
_cell.length_a   1.000
_cell.length_b   1.000
_cell.length_c   1.000
_cell.angle_alpha   90.00
_cell.angle_beta   90.00
_cell.angle_gamma   90.00
#
_symmetry.space_group_name_H-M   'P 1'
#
loop_
_entity.id
_entity.type
_entity.pdbx_description
1 polymer ?
#
loop_
_entity_poly.entity_id
_entity_poly.type
_entity_poly.pdbx_seq_one_letter_code
_entity_poly.pdbx_strand_id
1 'polypeptide(L)'
;MNTLVDFITHIKSVEYLIAIASIGAFIIIWELLQPEPFHGLRKALKEDIAYIRQTGLKQVLKTMGKVVAAPFIGLAYIVMLPVGFFFAILYAAIGALLNLAGVSSTLGWRPMEAYFAGRREKKEKKAEDDTREKR
;
A
#
# COMPACT_ATOMS: atom_id res chain seq x y z
N MET A 1 -19.00 2.22 -31.55
CA MET A 1 -17.85 2.21 -32.48
C MET A 1 -17.53 0.74 -32.75
N ASN A 2 -17.98 0.21 -33.88
CA ASN A 2 -17.84 -1.23 -34.21
C ASN A 2 -16.43 -1.48 -34.73
N THR A 3 -15.46 -1.63 -33.83
CA THR A 3 -14.11 -2.07 -34.23
C THR A 3 -14.07 -3.60 -34.27
N LEU A 4 -13.25 -4.16 -35.16
CA LEU A 4 -13.04 -5.61 -35.30
C LEU A 4 -12.64 -6.26 -33.96
N VAL A 5 -11.89 -5.51 -33.13
CA VAL A 5 -11.51 -5.92 -31.78
C VAL A 5 -12.73 -6.08 -30.86
N ASP A 6 -13.67 -5.14 -30.89
CA ASP A 6 -14.90 -5.17 -30.08
C ASP A 6 -15.82 -6.34 -30.46
N PHE A 7 -15.88 -6.68 -31.75
CA PHE A 7 -16.60 -7.86 -32.23
C PHE A 7 -15.95 -9.17 -31.79
N ILE A 8 -14.61 -9.27 -31.88
CA ILE A 8 -13.85 -10.45 -31.47
C ILE A 8 -13.94 -10.64 -29.95
N THR A 9 -13.79 -9.58 -29.16
CA THR A 9 -13.89 -9.66 -27.69
C THR A 9 -15.32 -9.99 -27.27
N HIS A 10 -16.34 -9.39 -27.90
CA HIS A 10 -17.74 -9.67 -27.58
C HIS A 10 -18.11 -11.13 -27.88
N ILE A 11 -17.80 -11.63 -29.08
CA ILE A 11 -18.09 -13.03 -29.45
C ILE A 11 -17.37 -14.00 -28.51
N LYS A 12 -16.08 -13.78 -28.26
CA LYS A 12 -15.32 -14.64 -27.35
C LYS A 12 -15.83 -14.58 -25.92
N SER A 13 -16.29 -13.41 -25.47
CA SER A 13 -16.90 -13.26 -24.14
C SER A 13 -18.23 -14.00 -24.07
N VAL A 14 -19.07 -13.90 -25.09
CA VAL A 14 -20.37 -14.61 -25.15
C VAL A 14 -20.16 -16.11 -25.21
N GLU A 15 -19.26 -16.61 -26.05
CA GLU A 15 -18.88 -18.04 -26.10
C GLU A 15 -18.40 -18.53 -24.73
N TYR A 16 -17.57 -17.74 -24.05
CA TYR A 16 -17.05 -18.08 -22.73
C TYR A 16 -18.16 -18.13 -21.66
N LEU A 17 -19.09 -17.15 -21.67
CA LEU A 17 -20.24 -17.14 -20.76
C LEU A 17 -21.14 -18.36 -20.98
N ILE A 18 -21.42 -18.71 -22.24
CA ILE A 18 -22.21 -19.89 -22.59
C ILE A 18 -21.47 -21.17 -22.15
N ALA A 19 -20.16 -21.24 -22.32
CA ALA A 19 -19.37 -22.39 -21.88
C ALA A 19 -19.41 -22.57 -20.35
N ILE A 20 -19.19 -21.49 -19.57
CA ILE A 20 -19.31 -21.54 -18.11
C ILE A 20 -20.72 -21.94 -17.69
N ALA A 21 -21.75 -21.32 -18.29
CA ALA A 21 -23.13 -21.64 -17.97
C ALA A 21 -23.47 -23.09 -18.27
N SER A 22 -22.97 -23.62 -19.40
CA SER A 22 -23.17 -25.02 -19.80
C SER A 22 -22.48 -25.99 -18.84
N ILE A 23 -21.24 -25.72 -18.44
CA ILE A 23 -20.50 -26.51 -17.45
C ILE A 23 -21.22 -26.46 -16.10
N GLY A 24 -21.62 -25.27 -15.65
CA GLY A 24 -22.35 -25.09 -14.40
C GLY A 24 -23.69 -25.82 -14.39
N ALA A 25 -24.47 -25.70 -15.46
CA ALA A 25 -25.73 -26.42 -15.62
C ALA A 25 -25.52 -27.93 -15.62
N PHE A 26 -24.48 -28.42 -16.31
CA PHE A 26 -24.11 -29.84 -16.29
C PHE A 26 -23.79 -30.32 -14.88
N ILE A 27 -22.96 -29.59 -14.13
CA ILE A 27 -22.61 -29.92 -12.74
C ILE A 27 -23.86 -29.94 -11.86
N ILE A 28 -24.78 -28.97 -12.00
CA ILE A 28 -26.02 -28.93 -11.23
C ILE A 28 -26.90 -30.14 -11.54
N ILE A 29 -27.08 -30.49 -12.81
CA ILE A 29 -27.85 -31.66 -13.23
C ILE A 29 -27.21 -32.94 -12.69
N TRP A 30 -25.88 -33.03 -12.78
CA TRP A 30 -25.12 -34.16 -12.28
C TRP A 30 -25.24 -34.33 -10.76
N GLU A 31 -25.14 -33.23 -10.00
CA GLU A 31 -25.30 -33.22 -8.54
C GLU A 31 -26.74 -33.55 -8.14
N LEU A 32 -27.74 -33.10 -8.91
CA LEU A 32 -29.15 -33.37 -8.66
C LEU A 32 -29.51 -34.87 -8.85
N LEU A 33 -28.79 -35.57 -9.72
CA LEU A 33 -28.94 -37.01 -9.94
C LEU A 33 -28.32 -37.87 -8.83
N GLN A 34 -27.50 -37.28 -7.95
CA GLN A 34 -26.92 -38.00 -6.81
C GLN A 34 -27.97 -38.27 -5.72
N PRO A 35 -27.81 -39.34 -4.92
CA PRO A 35 -28.77 -39.72 -3.89
C PRO A 35 -28.92 -38.67 -2.78
N GLU A 36 -27.85 -37.92 -2.47
CA GLU A 36 -27.87 -36.81 -1.52
C GLU A 36 -27.37 -35.52 -2.17
N PRO A 37 -28.23 -34.82 -2.94
CA PRO A 37 -27.80 -33.66 -3.69
C PRO A 37 -27.33 -32.55 -2.73
N PHE A 38 -26.17 -31.97 -3.03
CA PHE A 38 -25.61 -30.82 -2.31
C PHE A 38 -25.27 -31.08 -0.83
N HIS A 39 -25.01 -32.33 -0.42
CA HIS A 39 -24.66 -32.63 0.98
C HIS A 39 -23.46 -31.80 1.48
N GLY A 40 -22.37 -31.77 0.70
CA GLY A 40 -21.16 -31.02 1.03
C GLY A 40 -21.42 -29.51 1.14
N LEU A 41 -22.20 -28.96 0.21
CA LEU A 41 -22.58 -27.54 0.21
C LEU A 41 -23.43 -27.19 1.44
N ARG A 42 -24.41 -28.03 1.80
CA ARG A 42 -25.26 -27.82 2.99
C ARG A 42 -24.46 -27.86 4.28
N LYS A 43 -23.47 -28.76 4.38
CA LYS A 43 -22.59 -28.85 5.55
C LYS A 43 -21.75 -27.58 5.68
N ALA A 44 -21.10 -27.16 4.59
CA ALA A 44 -20.33 -25.92 4.54
C ALA A 44 -21.19 -24.69 4.90
N LEU A 45 -22.39 -24.57 4.32
CA LEU A 45 -23.34 -23.50 4.63
C LEU A 45 -23.73 -23.46 6.11
N LYS A 46 -23.97 -24.62 6.73
CA LYS A 46 -24.31 -24.68 8.16
C LYS A 46 -23.14 -24.22 9.03
N GLU A 47 -21.92 -24.64 8.68
CA GLU A 47 -20.69 -24.21 9.36
C GLU A 47 -20.49 -22.69 9.21
N ASP A 48 -20.68 -22.16 8.00
CA ASP A 48 -20.57 -20.72 7.70
C ASP A 48 -21.63 -19.89 8.43
N ILE A 49 -22.88 -20.35 8.46
CA ILE A 49 -23.97 -19.68 9.21
C ILE A 49 -23.66 -19.68 10.71
N ALA A 50 -23.16 -20.80 11.25
CA ALA A 50 -22.76 -20.88 12.65
C ALA A 50 -21.61 -19.89 12.94
N TYR A 51 -20.62 -19.81 12.07
CA TYR A 51 -19.51 -18.87 12.17
C TYR A 51 -19.96 -17.40 12.09
N ILE A 52 -20.85 -17.07 11.15
CA ILE A 52 -21.43 -15.72 11.00
C ILE A 52 -22.23 -15.34 12.25
N ARG A 53 -22.97 -16.29 12.83
CA ARG A 53 -23.76 -16.07 14.05
C ARG A 53 -22.87 -15.82 15.28
N GLN A 54 -21.71 -16.47 15.37
CA GLN A 54 -20.75 -16.29 16.46
C GLN A 54 -19.91 -15.01 16.31
N THR A 55 -19.47 -14.71 15.09
CA THR A 55 -18.49 -13.63 14.81
C THR A 55 -19.18 -12.29 14.48
N GLY A 56 -20.42 -12.35 14.00
CA GLY A 56 -21.21 -11.21 13.56
C GLY A 56 -20.96 -10.83 12.09
N LEU A 57 -22.05 -10.53 11.36
CA LEU A 57 -22.03 -10.18 9.93
C LEU A 57 -21.05 -9.04 9.59
N LYS A 58 -20.99 -8.01 10.45
CA LYS A 58 -20.13 -6.84 10.23
C LYS A 58 -18.65 -7.20 10.18
N GLN A 59 -18.22 -8.15 11.00
CA GLN A 59 -16.82 -8.57 11.06
C GLN A 59 -16.45 -9.43 9.85
N VAL A 60 -17.35 -10.33 9.42
CA VAL A 60 -17.18 -11.15 8.21
C VAL A 60 -17.06 -10.28 6.97
N LEU A 61 -17.96 -9.30 6.80
CA LEU A 61 -17.91 -8.35 5.70
C LEU A 61 -16.61 -7.52 5.71
N LYS A 62 -16.13 -7.10 6.87
CA LYS A 62 -14.86 -6.37 6.99
C LYS A 62 -13.68 -7.23 6.56
N THR A 63 -13.65 -8.50 6.94
CA THR A 63 -12.57 -9.42 6.56
C THR A 63 -12.64 -9.76 5.08
N MET A 64 -13.82 -10.09 4.55
CA MET A 64 -14.02 -10.30 3.11
C MET A 64 -13.61 -9.08 2.30
N GLY A 65 -13.96 -7.87 2.75
CA GLY A 65 -13.54 -6.63 2.11
C GLY A 65 -12.03 -6.50 1.99
N LYS A 66 -11.27 -6.90 3.02
CA LYS A 66 -9.80 -6.91 2.97
C LYS A 66 -9.25 -7.94 1.98
N VAL A 67 -9.85 -9.14 1.92
CA VAL A 67 -9.44 -10.20 1.00
C VAL A 67 -9.69 -9.77 -0.44
N VAL A 68 -10.86 -9.20 -0.72
CA VAL A 68 -11.20 -8.67 -2.06
C VAL A 68 -10.28 -7.51 -2.43
N ALA A 69 -9.92 -6.65 -1.47
CA ALA A 69 -9.01 -5.53 -1.72
C ALA A 69 -7.57 -5.95 -2.02
N ALA A 70 -7.12 -7.12 -1.54
CA ALA A 70 -5.73 -7.58 -1.68
C ALA A 70 -5.17 -7.56 -3.12
N PRO A 71 -5.85 -8.12 -4.15
CA PRO A 71 -5.36 -8.04 -5.53
C PRO A 71 -5.29 -6.60 -6.07
N PHE A 72 -6.25 -5.74 -5.70
CA PHE A 72 -6.24 -4.33 -6.14
C PHE A 72 -5.14 -3.53 -5.48
N ILE A 73 -4.84 -3.79 -4.20
CA ILE A 73 -3.70 -3.18 -3.50
C ILE A 73 -2.40 -3.58 -4.19
N GLY A 74 -2.24 -4.86 -4.56
CA GLY A 74 -1.08 -5.32 -5.32
C GLY A 74 -0.93 -4.60 -6.66
N LEU A 75 -2.01 -4.47 -7.42
CA LEU A 75 -2.03 -3.71 -8.68
C LEU A 75 -1.71 -2.23 -8.48
N ALA A 76 -2.26 -1.61 -7.43
CA ALA A 76 -1.99 -0.23 -7.10
C ALA A 76 -0.50 0.00 -6.82
N TYR A 77 0.16 -0.93 -6.13
CA TYR A 77 1.61 -0.88 -5.91
C TYR A 77 2.42 -1.00 -7.21
N ILE A 78 2.03 -1.91 -8.11
CA ILE A 78 2.69 -2.08 -9.42
C ILE A 78 2.64 -0.77 -10.22
N VAL A 79 1.54 -0.03 -10.14
CA VAL A 79 1.38 1.25 -10.84
C VAL A 79 2.05 2.40 -10.09
N MET A 80 1.92 2.48 -8.76
CA MET A 80 2.44 3.59 -7.95
C MET A 80 3.96 3.57 -7.81
N LEU A 81 4.60 2.40 -7.74
CA LEU A 81 6.05 2.29 -7.60
C LEU A 81 6.84 3.02 -8.69
N PRO A 82 6.60 2.79 -9.99
CA PRO A 82 7.33 3.49 -11.05
C PRO A 82 7.06 4.99 -11.03
N VAL A 83 5.84 5.41 -10.69
CA VAL A 83 5.49 6.83 -10.57
C VAL A 83 6.25 7.49 -9.41
N GLY A 84 6.21 6.89 -8.22
CA GLY A 84 6.92 7.39 -7.04
C GLY A 84 8.44 7.40 -7.25
N PHE A 85 8.99 6.38 -7.91
CA PHE A 85 10.40 6.33 -8.28
C PHE A 85 10.79 7.46 -9.23
N PHE A 86 9.96 7.74 -10.24
CA PHE A 86 10.19 8.85 -11.16
C PHE A 86 10.18 10.21 -10.42
N PHE A 87 9.21 10.43 -9.53
CA PHE A 87 9.17 11.64 -8.70
C PHE A 87 10.39 11.75 -7.77
N ALA A 88 10.83 10.65 -7.19
CA ALA A 88 12.02 10.63 -6.33
C ALA A 88 13.28 11.04 -7.12
N ILE A 89 13.47 10.51 -8.33
CA ILE A 89 14.56 10.91 -9.22
C ILE A 89 14.46 12.39 -9.57
N LEU A 90 13.27 12.86 -9.94
CA LEU A 90 13.05 14.26 -10.33
C LEU A 90 13.38 15.22 -9.18
N TYR A 91 12.93 14.88 -7.96
CA TYR A 91 13.19 15.69 -6.77
C TYR A 91 14.69 15.69 -6.42
N ALA A 92 15.36 14.54 -6.53
CA ALA A 92 16.80 14.43 -6.34
C ALA A 92 17.59 15.23 -7.37
N ALA A 93 17.17 15.22 -8.64
CA ALA A 93 17.80 15.98 -9.71
C ALA A 93 17.64 17.49 -9.51
N ILE A 94 16.45 17.96 -9.10
CA ILE A 94 16.22 19.38 -8.76
C ILE A 94 17.08 19.78 -7.54
N GLY A 95 17.11 18.97 -6.49
CA GLY A 95 17.95 19.22 -5.32
C GLY A 95 19.45 19.25 -5.64
N ALA A 96 19.92 18.34 -6.51
CA ALA A 96 21.29 18.34 -7.01
C ALA A 96 21.62 19.59 -7.84
N LEU A 97 20.69 20.02 -8.69
CA LEU A 97 20.85 21.23 -9.51
C LEU A 97 20.88 22.50 -8.65
N LEU A 98 20.02 22.60 -7.63
CA LEU A 98 20.01 23.71 -6.67
C LEU A 98 21.31 23.76 -5.83
N ASN A 99 21.84 22.60 -5.44
CA ASN A 99 23.14 22.49 -4.79
C ASN A 99 24.30 22.90 -5.71
N LEU A 100 24.24 22.56 -7.00
CA LEU A 100 25.22 22.99 -8.01
C LEU A 100 25.13 24.48 -8.34
N ALA A 101 23.92 25.05 -8.34
CA ALA A 101 23.66 26.46 -8.63
C ALA A 101 24.11 27.41 -7.50
N GLY A 102 24.80 26.91 -6.48
CA GLY A 102 25.36 27.73 -5.41
C GLY A 102 24.32 28.30 -4.47
N VAL A 103 23.05 27.88 -4.56
CA VAL A 103 22.07 28.07 -3.48
C VAL A 103 22.40 27.04 -2.41
N SER A 104 23.58 27.18 -1.83
CA SER A 104 23.89 26.63 -0.55
C SER A 104 23.00 27.36 0.45
N SER A 105 21.78 26.86 0.63
CA SER A 105 21.33 26.62 2.00
C SER A 105 22.20 25.51 2.58
N THR A 106 23.51 25.76 2.67
CA THR A 106 24.30 25.27 3.78
C THR A 106 23.45 25.63 4.97
N LEU A 107 22.86 24.60 5.58
CA LEU A 107 22.57 24.65 6.99
C LEU A 107 23.66 25.51 7.62
N GLY A 108 23.28 26.62 8.26
CA GLY A 108 24.17 27.48 9.04
C GLY A 108 24.79 26.75 10.23
N TRP A 109 24.92 25.43 10.16
CA TRP A 109 25.72 24.61 11.02
C TRP A 109 27.17 24.80 10.60
N ARG A 110 27.85 25.72 11.29
CA ARG A 110 29.30 25.89 11.23
C ARG A 110 29.87 25.10 12.40
N PRO A 111 30.17 23.79 12.24
CA PRO A 111 30.52 22.91 13.36
C PRO A 111 31.78 23.39 14.09
N MET A 112 32.68 24.08 13.38
CA MET A 112 33.87 24.72 13.96
C MET A 112 33.50 25.89 14.88
N GLU A 113 32.49 26.71 14.56
CA GLU A 113 32.07 27.82 15.43
C GLU A 113 31.36 27.33 16.69
N ALA A 114 30.54 26.28 16.58
CA ALA A 114 29.91 25.65 17.74
C ALA A 114 30.94 25.04 18.71
N TYR A 115 32.03 24.46 18.19
CA TYR A 115 33.09 23.88 19.02
C TYR A 115 33.91 24.93 19.78
N PHE A 116 34.18 26.08 19.16
CA PHE A 116 34.96 27.15 19.78
C PHE A 116 34.13 28.10 20.67
N ALA A 117 32.83 28.23 20.43
CA ALA A 117 31.93 29.04 21.27
C ALA A 117 31.93 28.56 22.74
N GLY A 118 31.79 27.25 22.97
CA GLY A 118 31.81 26.69 24.33
C GLY A 118 33.15 26.83 25.06
N ARG A 119 34.27 26.97 24.33
CA ARG A 119 35.60 27.17 24.92
C ARG A 119 35.87 28.64 25.28
N ARG A 120 35.24 29.59 24.59
CA ARG A 120 35.31 31.03 24.92
C ARG A 120 34.50 31.34 26.17
N GLU A 121 33.26 30.86 26.25
CA GLU A 121 32.38 31.11 27.40
C GLU A 121 32.96 30.52 28.71
N LYS A 122 33.64 29.37 28.66
CA LYS A 122 34.35 28.80 29.82
C LYS A 122 35.55 29.63 30.28
N LYS A 123 36.23 30.34 29.38
CA LYS A 123 37.36 31.22 29.75
C LYS A 123 36.86 32.52 30.38
N GLU A 124 35.77 33.08 29.86
CA GLU A 124 35.16 34.29 30.41
C GLU A 124 34.61 34.03 31.81
N LYS A 125 33.88 32.92 32.04
CA LYS A 125 33.39 32.57 33.37
C LYS A 125 34.51 32.33 34.39
N LYS A 126 35.64 31.73 33.98
CA LYS A 126 36.81 31.54 34.87
C LYS A 126 37.50 32.86 35.22
N ALA A 127 37.57 33.80 34.28
CA ALA A 127 38.14 35.11 34.54
C ALA A 127 37.24 35.95 35.47
N GLU A 128 35.92 35.81 35.33
CA GLU A 128 34.95 36.51 36.19
C GLU A 128 34.94 35.98 37.64
N ASP A 129 35.13 34.67 37.82
CA ASP A 129 35.21 34.03 39.15
C ASP A 129 36.50 34.41 39.90
N ASP A 130 37.66 34.40 39.22
CA ASP A 130 38.97 34.81 39.77
C ASP A 130 39.03 36.32 40.09
N THR A 131 38.15 37.13 39.47
CA THR A 131 38.02 38.56 39.78
C THR A 131 37.07 38.82 40.96
N ARG A 132 36.10 37.95 41.22
CA ARG A 132 35.20 38.03 42.40
C ARG A 132 35.85 37.49 43.66
N GLU A 133 36.76 36.52 43.56
CA GLU A 133 37.51 35.97 44.70
C GLU A 133 38.61 36.92 45.22
N LYS A 134 38.97 37.96 44.44
CA LYS A 134 39.96 38.99 44.81
C LYS A 134 39.37 40.33 45.26
N ARG A 135 38.06 40.41 45.52
CA ARG A 135 37.38 41.61 46.04
C ARG A 135 36.90 41.43 47.46
#